data_AF-A0A958AE98-F1
#
_entry.id   AF-A0A958AE98-F1
#
_cell.length_a   1.000
_cell.length_b   1.000
_cell.length_c   1.000
_cell.angle_alpha   90.00
_cell.angle_beta   90.00
_cell.angle_gamma   90.00
#
_symmetry.space_group_name_H-M   'P 1'
#
loop_
_entity.id
_entity.type
_entity.pdbx_description
1 polymer ?
#
loop_
_entity_poly.entity_id
_entity_poly.type
_entity_poly.pdbx_seq_one_letter_code
_entity_poly.pdbx_strand_id
1 'polypeptide(L)'
;MKQKFNYKKVLTVYVMVLMALWLSIGTQTSYAQTPQSGPTPTTTSVSTEQDSTDTSEVTGTSPTTPTLQATSTAAGQSRSEITEVTLAQLDQPTFELRSPIQQETFSFDTPFRWNVAGESSYLELYYDMEFEGFDRNSAGLANATVNVYYNEILVGSFAPSEGFNQIERIPISSSAIAAANGKRQTVSIVYFSGDCETGQQPSLFVVQDQSKIHFDYELLPVEINLADFPYPVAQNVFEPDHLLIVIPDDYSDVDLSTAASVAATMGLRTFGNVTFDVVTASEATPEKLVNTSAIIVGQPEDNAFLLDLYQRKRLPTTLTADSLIVGSSNQVNSPDDGVIQEIFSDYSNDHVYLIVTGATDLAVTRAAQALSVLAPRYGFEGDLVVIADFQELVSEK
;
A
#
# COMPACT_ATOMS: atom_id res chain seq x y z
N MET A 1 4.78 -19.70 -46.74
CA MET A 1 5.81 -19.24 -45.78
C MET A 1 5.72 -20.10 -44.53
N LYS A 2 6.74 -20.93 -44.23
CA LYS A 2 6.81 -21.71 -42.98
C LYS A 2 7.83 -21.04 -42.07
N GLN A 3 7.35 -20.33 -41.05
CA GLN A 3 8.18 -19.70 -40.03
C GLN A 3 8.66 -20.79 -39.06
N LYS A 4 9.98 -21.04 -39.02
CA LYS A 4 10.59 -21.99 -38.07
C LYS A 4 10.70 -21.28 -36.71
N PHE A 5 9.85 -21.66 -35.77
CA PHE A 5 9.91 -21.20 -34.38
C PHE A 5 11.10 -21.86 -33.66
N ASN A 6 11.98 -21.07 -33.07
CA ASN A 6 13.25 -21.54 -32.51
C ASN A 6 13.09 -21.90 -31.02
N TYR A 7 12.65 -23.13 -30.76
CA TYR A 7 12.38 -23.69 -29.43
C TYR A 7 13.57 -23.65 -28.44
N LYS A 8 14.81 -23.51 -28.92
CA LYS A 8 15.99 -23.50 -28.04
C LYS A 8 16.11 -22.24 -27.17
N LYS A 9 15.60 -21.09 -27.63
CA LYS A 9 15.67 -19.85 -26.83
C LYS A 9 14.65 -19.83 -25.68
N VAL A 10 13.44 -20.33 -25.92
CA VAL A 10 12.37 -20.37 -24.89
C VAL A 10 12.73 -21.29 -23.73
N LEU A 11 13.33 -22.45 -24.01
CA LEU A 11 13.72 -23.41 -22.97
C LEU A 11 14.85 -22.89 -22.06
N THR A 12 15.73 -22.04 -22.58
CA THR A 12 16.87 -21.50 -21.81
C THR A 12 16.40 -20.46 -20.78
N VAL A 13 15.40 -19.64 -21.14
CA VAL A 13 14.82 -18.65 -20.22
C VAL A 13 14.08 -19.34 -19.06
N TYR A 14 13.34 -20.41 -19.35
CA TYR A 14 12.59 -21.14 -18.32
C TYR A 14 13.50 -21.81 -17.26
N VAL A 15 14.66 -22.33 -17.67
CA VAL A 15 15.60 -22.97 -16.74
C VAL A 15 16.32 -21.95 -15.84
N MET A 16 16.57 -20.73 -16.32
CA MET A 16 17.16 -19.67 -15.50
C MET A 16 16.18 -19.13 -14.44
N VAL A 17 14.90 -18.98 -14.78
CA VAL A 17 13.87 -18.52 -13.81
C VAL A 17 13.64 -19.56 -12.70
N LEU A 18 13.67 -20.85 -13.03
CA LEU A 18 13.50 -21.92 -12.03
C LEU A 18 14.71 -22.08 -11.08
N MET A 19 15.92 -21.76 -11.52
CA MET A 19 17.09 -21.77 -10.62
C MET A 19 17.12 -20.56 -9.67
N ALA A 20 16.62 -19.41 -10.09
CA ALA A 20 16.55 -18.22 -9.23
C ALA A 20 15.58 -18.42 -8.04
N LEU A 21 14.48 -19.16 -8.25
CA LEU A 21 13.50 -19.45 -7.19
C LEU A 21 13.98 -20.47 -6.14
N TRP A 22 15.02 -21.26 -6.41
CA TRP A 22 15.48 -22.30 -5.48
C TRP A 22 16.52 -21.82 -4.46
N LEU A 23 17.08 -20.61 -4.64
CA LEU A 23 18.15 -20.09 -3.77
C LEU A 23 17.67 -19.16 -2.64
N SER A 24 16.37 -18.87 -2.53
CA SER A 24 15.81 -17.95 -1.53
C SER A 24 15.28 -18.60 -0.25
N ILE A 25 15.41 -19.92 -0.08
CA ILE A 25 14.97 -20.63 1.14
C ILE A 25 16.17 -20.80 2.07
N GLY A 26 16.40 -19.83 2.96
CA GLY A 26 17.51 -19.85 3.92
C GLY A 26 17.21 -19.12 5.24
N THR A 27 16.82 -19.90 6.25
CA THR A 27 17.04 -19.73 7.70
C THR A 27 16.84 -18.35 8.34
N GLN A 28 15.67 -18.12 8.96
CA GLN A 28 15.53 -17.11 10.01
C GLN A 28 15.98 -17.68 11.36
N THR A 29 16.95 -17.02 11.99
CA THR A 29 17.31 -17.24 13.40
C THR A 29 16.76 -16.08 14.22
N SER A 30 15.93 -16.40 15.21
CA SER A 30 15.32 -15.43 16.13
C SER A 30 16.32 -15.06 17.24
N TYR A 31 16.62 -13.77 17.36
CA TYR A 31 17.31 -13.21 18.52
C TYR A 31 16.30 -12.38 19.33
N ALA A 32 16.04 -12.80 20.57
CA ALA A 32 15.28 -12.05 21.55
C ALA A 32 16.16 -10.91 22.12
N GLN A 33 15.67 -9.67 22.07
CA GLN A 33 16.26 -8.54 22.78
C GLN A 33 15.40 -8.14 23.99
N THR A 34 16.07 -7.89 25.10
CA THR A 34 15.51 -7.44 26.39
C THR A 34 15.36 -5.92 26.39
N PRO A 35 14.26 -5.33 26.91
CA PRO A 35 14.08 -3.89 26.89
C PRO A 35 14.84 -3.21 28.03
N GLN A 36 15.60 -2.16 27.69
CA GLN A 36 16.31 -1.29 28.62
C GLN A 36 15.51 0.02 28.79
N SER A 37 15.11 0.32 30.03
CA SER A 37 14.33 1.52 30.39
C SER A 37 15.23 2.73 30.63
N GLY A 38 14.89 3.85 29.98
CA GLY A 38 15.52 5.17 30.18
C GLY A 38 14.48 6.25 30.49
N PRO A 39 14.82 7.28 31.29
CA PRO A 39 13.85 8.16 31.92
C PRO A 39 13.38 9.34 31.06
N THR A 40 12.11 9.69 31.28
CA THR A 40 11.35 10.83 30.73
C THR A 40 11.93 12.19 31.14
N PRO A 41 12.02 13.18 30.23
CA PRO A 41 12.13 14.58 30.60
C PRO A 41 10.76 15.26 30.66
N THR A 42 10.53 15.95 31.77
CA THR A 42 9.45 16.91 32.02
C THR A 42 9.65 18.16 31.18
N THR A 43 8.60 18.62 30.47
CA THR A 43 8.61 19.94 29.84
C THR A 43 7.36 20.73 30.20
N THR A 44 7.64 21.93 30.70
CA THR A 44 6.77 22.93 31.31
C THR A 44 5.99 23.71 30.26
N SER A 45 4.73 24.00 30.59
CA SER A 45 3.77 24.87 29.91
C SER A 45 4.22 26.33 29.79
N VAL A 46 3.94 26.96 28.64
CA VAL A 46 3.81 28.43 28.53
C VAL A 46 2.56 28.73 27.70
N SER A 47 1.57 29.35 28.36
CA SER A 47 0.37 29.93 27.77
C SER A 47 0.69 31.38 27.37
N THR A 48 0.34 31.77 26.15
CA THR A 48 0.35 33.19 25.74
C THR A 48 -1.06 33.57 25.32
N GLU A 49 -1.62 34.47 26.11
CA GLU A 49 -2.87 35.20 25.96
C GLU A 49 -2.66 36.27 24.88
N GLN A 50 -3.54 36.33 23.86
CA GLN A 50 -3.48 37.39 22.85
C GLN A 50 -4.82 38.10 22.68
N ASP A 51 -4.70 39.39 22.93
CA ASP A 51 -5.62 40.52 22.96
C ASP A 51 -6.35 40.75 21.64
N SER A 52 -7.62 41.16 21.74
CA SER A 52 -8.51 41.46 20.62
C SER A 52 -8.86 42.95 20.62
N THR A 53 -8.31 43.71 19.66
CA THR A 53 -8.73 45.09 19.39
C THR A 53 -9.58 45.19 18.14
N ASP A 54 -10.75 45.76 18.37
CA ASP A 54 -11.77 46.26 17.46
C ASP A 54 -11.31 47.53 16.72
N THR A 55 -11.61 47.66 15.42
CA THR A 55 -11.65 48.96 14.73
C THR A 55 -12.58 48.89 13.51
N SER A 56 -13.48 49.86 13.45
CA SER A 56 -14.58 50.00 12.49
C SER A 56 -14.19 50.72 11.18
N GLU A 57 -14.93 50.36 10.13
CA GLU A 57 -15.63 51.22 9.15
C GLU A 57 -14.86 52.22 8.25
N VAL A 58 -14.85 51.96 6.93
CA VAL A 58 -15.06 52.99 5.88
C VAL A 58 -15.78 52.37 4.66
N THR A 59 -16.94 52.91 4.33
CA THR A 59 -17.73 52.68 3.11
C THR A 59 -17.14 53.37 1.88
N GLY A 60 -17.00 52.62 0.76
CA GLY A 60 -16.72 53.18 -0.56
C GLY A 60 -17.26 52.25 -1.66
N THR A 61 -18.35 52.67 -2.32
CA THR A 61 -18.96 51.95 -3.45
C THR A 61 -18.31 52.34 -4.78
N SER A 62 -17.67 51.37 -5.43
CA SER A 62 -17.22 51.43 -6.83
C SER A 62 -17.94 50.36 -7.67
N PRO A 63 -18.17 50.62 -8.97
CA PRO A 63 -18.96 49.74 -9.85
C PRO A 63 -18.21 48.44 -10.17
N THR A 64 -18.86 47.32 -9.89
CA THR A 64 -18.36 45.95 -10.10
C THR A 64 -18.30 45.56 -11.58
N THR A 65 -17.10 45.37 -12.09
CA THR A 65 -16.80 44.52 -13.25
C THR A 65 -16.96 43.05 -12.83
N PRO A 66 -17.62 42.18 -13.61
CA PRO A 66 -17.77 40.77 -13.26
C PRO A 66 -16.40 40.10 -13.25
N THR A 67 -15.85 39.96 -12.04
CA THR A 67 -14.66 39.14 -11.76
C THR A 67 -15.18 37.72 -11.59
N LEU A 68 -14.72 36.80 -12.43
CA LEU A 68 -14.95 35.37 -12.23
C LEU A 68 -14.29 34.99 -10.91
N GLN A 69 -15.10 34.88 -9.85
CA GLN A 69 -14.68 34.27 -8.60
C GLN A 69 -14.30 32.82 -8.92
N ALA A 70 -13.02 32.50 -8.76
CA ALA A 70 -12.60 31.11 -8.61
C ALA A 70 -13.39 30.55 -7.43
N THR A 71 -14.30 29.62 -7.72
CA THR A 71 -14.97 28.83 -6.69
C THR A 71 -13.89 28.08 -5.95
N SER A 72 -13.52 28.58 -4.76
CA SER A 72 -12.79 27.81 -3.77
C SER A 72 -13.66 26.59 -3.45
N THR A 73 -13.30 25.45 -4.02
CA THR A 73 -13.82 24.15 -3.63
C THR A 73 -13.51 24.02 -2.14
N ALA A 74 -14.55 24.06 -1.31
CA ALA A 74 -14.44 23.90 0.13
C ALA A 74 -13.66 22.62 0.45
N ALA A 75 -12.72 22.71 1.39
CA ALA A 75 -11.99 21.57 1.93
C ALA A 75 -13.01 20.46 2.25
N GLY A 76 -12.83 19.32 1.59
CA GLY A 76 -13.77 18.21 1.59
C GLY A 76 -14.10 17.79 3.03
N GLN A 77 -15.38 17.70 3.35
CA GLN A 77 -15.81 17.08 4.59
C GLN A 77 -15.37 15.61 4.54
N SER A 78 -14.56 15.20 5.51
CA SER A 78 -14.17 13.80 5.69
C SER A 78 -15.44 12.96 5.76
N ARG A 79 -15.64 12.08 4.79
CA ARG A 79 -16.78 11.19 4.73
C ARG A 79 -16.31 9.83 5.20
N SER A 80 -16.91 9.33 6.27
CA SER A 80 -16.74 7.93 6.67
C SER A 80 -17.33 7.03 5.57
N GLU A 81 -16.52 6.05 5.16
CA GLU A 81 -16.84 5.02 4.19
C GLU A 81 -16.85 3.67 4.90
N ILE A 82 -17.59 2.73 4.30
CA ILE A 82 -17.77 1.38 4.83
C ILE A 82 -17.38 0.39 3.75
N THR A 83 -16.66 -0.65 4.17
CA THR A 83 -16.31 -1.78 3.30
C THR A 83 -16.27 -3.08 4.10
N GLU A 84 -16.42 -4.20 3.40
CA GLU A 84 -16.34 -5.53 3.96
C GLU A 84 -15.24 -6.31 3.22
N VAL A 85 -14.35 -6.95 3.97
CA VAL A 85 -13.27 -7.79 3.43
C VAL A 85 -13.41 -9.18 4.02
N THR A 86 -13.57 -10.19 3.16
CA THR A 86 -13.67 -11.59 3.61
C THR A 86 -12.30 -12.16 3.93
N LEU A 87 -12.27 -13.23 4.74
CA LEU A 87 -11.04 -13.98 5.02
C LEU A 87 -10.45 -14.55 3.72
N ALA A 88 -11.28 -15.00 2.78
CA ALA A 88 -10.83 -15.43 1.46
C ALA A 88 -10.09 -14.31 0.70
N GLN A 89 -10.56 -13.06 0.77
CA GLN A 89 -9.86 -11.90 0.16
C GLN A 89 -8.55 -11.54 0.87
N LEU A 90 -8.36 -12.00 2.11
CA LEU A 90 -7.12 -11.88 2.88
C LEU A 90 -6.20 -13.11 2.72
N ASP A 91 -6.45 -13.95 1.70
CA ASP A 91 -5.80 -15.24 1.47
C ASP A 91 -5.86 -16.18 2.70
N GLN A 92 -6.91 -16.05 3.51
CA GLN A 92 -7.17 -16.92 4.65
C GLN A 92 -8.23 -17.96 4.30
N PRO A 93 -7.85 -19.24 4.10
CA PRO A 93 -8.80 -20.30 3.82
C PRO A 93 -9.61 -20.65 5.08
N THR A 94 -10.65 -21.47 4.91
CA THR A 94 -11.32 -22.11 6.04
C THR A 94 -10.31 -22.88 6.88
N PHE A 95 -10.33 -22.69 8.20
CA PHE A 95 -9.41 -23.34 9.12
C PHE A 95 -10.12 -23.96 10.32
N GLU A 96 -9.46 -24.96 10.91
CA GLU A 96 -9.97 -25.79 11.98
C GLU A 96 -9.20 -25.53 13.28
N LEU A 97 -9.94 -25.26 14.37
CA LEU A 97 -9.44 -25.17 15.73
C LEU A 97 -10.00 -26.34 16.56
N ARG A 98 -9.11 -27.17 17.11
CA ARG A 98 -9.45 -28.37 17.87
C ARG A 98 -9.16 -28.17 19.36
N SER A 99 -10.02 -28.74 20.18
CA SER A 99 -9.85 -28.81 21.63
C SER A 99 -8.57 -29.57 22.04
N PRO A 100 -7.99 -29.34 23.23
CA PRO A 100 -8.51 -28.47 24.29
C PRO A 100 -8.14 -26.99 24.11
N ILE A 101 -7.07 -26.69 23.37
CA ILE A 101 -6.70 -25.33 23.01
C ILE A 101 -6.04 -25.32 21.63
N GLN A 102 -6.49 -24.44 20.75
CA GLN A 102 -5.82 -24.15 19.51
C GLN A 102 -5.99 -22.67 19.17
N GLN A 103 -5.01 -22.13 18.45
CA GLN A 103 -4.99 -20.74 18.02
C GLN A 103 -4.67 -20.71 16.52
N GLU A 104 -5.35 -19.82 15.82
CA GLU A 104 -4.97 -19.37 14.47
C GLU A 104 -4.66 -17.88 14.53
N THR A 105 -3.64 -17.43 13.80
CA THR A 105 -3.27 -16.02 13.73
C THR A 105 -2.89 -15.66 12.31
N PHE A 106 -3.57 -14.66 11.78
CA PHE A 106 -3.29 -14.12 10.46
C PHE A 106 -3.07 -12.62 10.54
N SER A 107 -2.47 -12.07 9.49
CA SER A 107 -2.18 -10.64 9.42
C SER A 107 -2.30 -10.15 7.98
N PHE A 108 -2.76 -8.93 7.85
CA PHE A 108 -3.01 -8.27 6.58
C PHE A 108 -2.70 -6.78 6.73
N ASP A 109 -2.55 -6.08 5.60
CA ASP A 109 -2.33 -4.64 5.61
C ASP A 109 -3.61 -3.92 5.15
N THR A 110 -3.99 -2.84 5.83
CA THR A 110 -5.08 -1.97 5.37
C THR A 110 -4.56 -1.04 4.26
N PRO A 111 -5.41 -0.61 3.31
CA PRO A 111 -5.03 0.38 2.31
C PRO A 111 -4.39 1.62 2.93
N PHE A 112 -3.37 2.14 2.26
CA PHE A 112 -2.48 3.16 2.83
C PHE A 112 -3.23 4.43 3.26
N ARG A 113 -4.23 4.82 2.47
CA ARG A 113 -5.05 6.01 2.72
C ARG A 113 -6.20 5.78 3.69
N TRP A 114 -6.39 4.57 4.19
CA TRP A 114 -7.46 4.34 5.17
C TRP A 114 -7.00 4.80 6.54
N ASN A 115 -7.82 5.67 7.13
CA ASN A 115 -7.82 5.94 8.55
C ASN A 115 -9.01 5.19 9.16
N VAL A 116 -8.79 3.96 9.58
CA VAL A 116 -9.86 3.08 10.09
C VAL A 116 -10.39 3.62 11.42
N ALA A 117 -11.68 3.93 11.45
CA ALA A 117 -12.42 4.32 12.65
C ALA A 117 -12.92 3.05 13.37
N GLY A 118 -12.55 2.92 14.65
CA GLY A 118 -12.92 1.73 15.43
C GLY A 118 -14.28 1.78 16.12
N GLU A 119 -15.10 2.80 15.92
CA GLU A 119 -16.38 2.86 16.64
C GLU A 119 -17.49 2.02 15.98
N SER A 120 -17.38 1.74 14.68
CA SER A 120 -18.35 0.89 13.97
C SER A 120 -17.73 -0.28 13.18
N SER A 121 -16.41 -0.47 13.31
CA SER A 121 -15.71 -1.64 12.76
C SER A 121 -16.00 -2.91 13.57
N TYR A 122 -16.14 -4.05 12.91
CA TYR A 122 -16.39 -5.35 13.57
C TYR A 122 -15.90 -6.54 12.74
N LEU A 123 -15.63 -7.66 13.41
CA LEU A 123 -15.41 -8.97 12.80
C LEU A 123 -16.72 -9.77 12.84
N GLU A 124 -17.14 -10.30 11.71
CA GLU A 124 -18.27 -11.23 11.61
C GLU A 124 -17.74 -12.63 11.28
N LEU A 125 -17.78 -13.52 12.27
CA LEU A 125 -17.29 -14.89 12.16
C LEU A 125 -18.43 -15.81 11.75
N TYR A 126 -18.26 -16.46 10.60
CA TYR A 126 -19.08 -17.59 10.16
C TYR A 126 -18.37 -18.86 10.60
N TYR A 127 -19.02 -19.66 11.44
CA TYR A 127 -18.39 -20.84 12.00
C TYR A 127 -19.32 -22.04 12.10
N ASP A 128 -18.69 -23.21 12.17
CA ASP A 128 -19.32 -24.47 12.56
C ASP A 128 -18.67 -24.97 13.85
N MET A 129 -19.46 -25.60 14.71
CA MET A 129 -18.96 -26.23 15.92
C MET A 129 -19.60 -27.60 16.10
N GLU A 130 -18.76 -28.61 16.26
CA GLU A 130 -19.20 -29.98 16.52
C GLU A 130 -18.36 -30.68 17.58
N PHE A 131 -18.96 -31.66 18.24
CA PHE A 131 -18.28 -32.59 19.14
C PHE A 131 -17.97 -33.88 18.42
N GLU A 132 -16.73 -34.32 18.51
CA GLU A 132 -16.25 -35.59 17.97
C GLU A 132 -16.54 -36.71 18.99
N GLY A 133 -17.56 -37.54 18.74
CA GLY A 133 -17.89 -38.68 19.60
C GLY A 133 -19.38 -39.02 19.70
N PHE A 134 -19.71 -40.17 20.28
CA PHE A 134 -21.04 -40.81 20.16
C PHE A 134 -22.01 -40.67 21.35
N ASP A 135 -21.72 -39.90 22.39
CA ASP A 135 -22.68 -39.70 23.50
C ASP A 135 -23.06 -38.23 23.70
N ARG A 136 -24.11 -37.79 22.99
CA ARG A 136 -24.72 -36.44 23.10
C ARG A 136 -25.50 -36.20 24.41
N ASN A 137 -25.52 -37.18 25.32
CA ASN A 137 -26.30 -37.13 26.57
C ASN A 137 -25.57 -36.47 27.75
N SER A 138 -24.30 -36.08 27.57
CA SER A 138 -23.55 -35.33 28.58
C SER A 138 -23.71 -33.82 28.36
N ALA A 139 -24.08 -33.10 29.41
CA ALA A 139 -24.18 -31.64 29.51
C ALA A 139 -22.82 -30.91 29.38
N GLY A 140 -21.92 -31.40 28.51
CA GLY A 140 -20.52 -31.01 28.35
C GLY A 140 -20.28 -29.72 27.57
N LEU A 141 -21.35 -29.02 27.14
CA LEU A 141 -21.25 -27.71 26.49
C LEU A 141 -20.67 -26.61 27.40
N ALA A 142 -20.57 -26.87 28.72
CA ALA A 142 -20.45 -25.80 29.71
C ALA A 142 -19.16 -24.95 29.63
N ASN A 143 -18.10 -25.38 28.91
CA ASN A 143 -16.78 -24.78 29.04
C ASN A 143 -16.07 -24.44 27.72
N ALA A 144 -16.76 -24.43 26.57
CA ALA A 144 -16.14 -23.94 25.34
C ALA A 144 -16.08 -22.40 25.32
N THR A 145 -14.96 -21.83 24.92
CA THR A 145 -14.76 -20.38 24.82
C THR A 145 -13.89 -20.06 23.61
N VAL A 146 -14.34 -19.10 22.82
CA VAL A 146 -13.56 -18.50 21.73
C VAL A 146 -13.17 -17.10 22.17
N ASN A 147 -11.88 -16.83 22.19
CA ASN A 147 -11.32 -15.50 22.42
C ASN A 147 -10.78 -14.94 21.11
N VAL A 148 -11.18 -13.72 20.79
CA VAL A 148 -10.75 -13.02 19.58
C VAL A 148 -9.92 -11.82 19.97
N TYR A 149 -8.70 -11.78 19.47
CA TYR A 149 -7.77 -10.68 19.65
C TYR A 149 -7.57 -9.95 18.32
N TYR A 150 -7.51 -8.63 18.39
CA TYR A 150 -7.20 -7.75 17.27
C TYR A 150 -6.04 -6.85 17.70
N ASN A 151 -4.90 -6.94 16.98
CA ASN A 151 -3.63 -6.32 17.36
C ASN A 151 -3.27 -6.54 18.83
N GLU A 152 -3.29 -7.81 19.25
CA GLU A 152 -2.98 -8.26 20.63
C GLU A 152 -3.99 -7.81 21.71
N ILE A 153 -5.00 -7.02 21.36
CA ILE A 153 -6.07 -6.59 22.28
C ILE A 153 -7.26 -7.56 22.19
N LEU A 154 -7.71 -8.10 23.32
CA LEU A 154 -8.92 -8.93 23.39
C LEU A 154 -10.15 -8.06 23.03
N VAL A 155 -10.78 -8.35 21.90
CA VAL A 155 -11.97 -7.61 21.40
C VAL A 155 -13.28 -8.35 21.62
N GLY A 156 -13.23 -9.68 21.78
CA GLY A 156 -14.41 -10.48 22.05
C GLY A 156 -14.09 -11.81 22.73
N SER A 157 -15.03 -12.28 23.53
CA SER A 157 -15.02 -13.62 24.12
C SER A 157 -16.45 -14.14 24.15
N PHE A 158 -16.68 -15.34 23.60
CA PHE A 158 -18.00 -15.94 23.54
C PHE A 158 -17.96 -17.46 23.68
N ALA A 159 -19.07 -18.04 24.12
CA ALA A 159 -19.28 -19.48 24.10
C ALA A 159 -19.90 -19.87 22.76
N PRO A 160 -19.20 -20.63 21.90
CA PRO A 160 -19.74 -21.00 20.59
C PRO A 160 -20.97 -21.91 20.72
N SER A 161 -21.93 -21.74 19.80
CA SER A 161 -23.11 -22.60 19.72
C SER A 161 -22.82 -23.83 18.86
N GLU A 162 -23.23 -25.03 19.31
CA GLU A 162 -23.12 -26.26 18.50
C GLU A 162 -24.01 -26.15 17.25
N GLY A 163 -23.49 -26.59 16.10
CA GLY A 163 -24.20 -26.62 14.84
C GLY A 163 -23.40 -26.04 13.68
N PHE A 164 -24.09 -25.86 12.56
CA PHE A 164 -23.51 -25.33 11.33
C PHE A 164 -24.03 -23.92 11.03
N ASN A 165 -23.26 -23.15 10.26
CA ASN A 165 -23.59 -21.80 9.79
C ASN A 165 -23.96 -20.83 10.92
N GLN A 166 -23.24 -20.93 12.04
CA GLN A 166 -23.36 -19.97 13.12
C GLN A 166 -22.67 -18.67 12.74
N ILE A 167 -23.18 -17.55 13.27
CA ILE A 167 -22.64 -16.22 13.03
C ILE A 167 -22.44 -15.54 14.37
N GLU A 168 -21.25 -15.03 14.62
CA GLU A 168 -20.94 -14.18 15.77
C GLU A 168 -20.36 -12.85 15.29
N ARG A 169 -20.80 -11.74 15.90
CA ARG A 169 -20.31 -10.40 15.57
C ARG A 169 -19.53 -9.83 16.75
N ILE A 170 -18.24 -9.59 16.52
CA ILE A 170 -17.30 -9.07 17.51
C ILE A 170 -16.92 -7.62 17.16
N PRO A 171 -17.31 -6.61 17.95
CA PRO A 171 -16.91 -5.22 17.70
C PRO A 171 -15.39 -5.04 17.85
N ILE A 172 -14.76 -4.29 16.95
CA ILE A 172 -13.34 -3.99 16.99
C ILE A 172 -13.16 -2.58 17.55
N SER A 173 -12.70 -2.46 18.79
CA SER A 173 -12.53 -1.15 19.42
C SER A 173 -11.48 -0.28 18.71
N SER A 174 -11.64 1.04 18.80
CA SER A 174 -10.63 2.02 18.34
C SER A 174 -9.26 1.81 19.00
N SER A 175 -9.21 1.36 20.26
CA SER A 175 -7.95 1.02 20.94
C SER A 175 -7.24 -0.19 20.32
N ALA A 176 -8.00 -1.18 19.83
CA ALA A 176 -7.43 -2.33 19.15
C ALA A 176 -6.88 -1.94 17.77
N ILE A 177 -7.59 -1.10 17.02
CA ILE A 177 -7.08 -0.56 15.74
C ILE A 177 -5.82 0.30 15.96
N ALA A 178 -5.82 1.18 16.96
CA ALA A 178 -4.69 2.05 17.27
C ALA A 178 -3.45 1.28 17.77
N ALA A 179 -3.60 0.05 18.24
CA ALA A 179 -2.49 -0.82 18.64
C ALA A 179 -1.72 -1.42 17.44
N ALA A 180 -2.19 -1.22 16.21
CA ALA A 180 -1.52 -1.69 15.00
C ALA A 180 -0.10 -1.12 14.86
N ASN A 181 0.81 -1.91 14.30
CA ASN A 181 2.11 -1.41 13.87
C ASN A 181 2.00 -0.85 12.46
N GLY A 182 1.64 0.44 12.35
CA GLY A 182 1.38 1.09 11.07
C GLY A 182 0.08 0.59 10.44
N LYS A 183 0.14 0.10 9.20
CA LYS A 183 -1.03 -0.42 8.45
C LYS A 183 -1.27 -1.91 8.64
N ARG A 184 -0.30 -2.62 9.24
CA ARG A 184 -0.35 -4.06 9.50
C ARG A 184 -1.32 -4.34 10.64
N GLN A 185 -2.35 -5.11 10.34
CA GLN A 185 -3.33 -5.62 11.29
C GLN A 185 -3.09 -7.10 11.56
N THR A 186 -3.38 -7.53 12.78
CA THR A 186 -3.27 -8.93 13.20
C THR A 186 -4.56 -9.37 13.89
N VAL A 187 -5.09 -10.52 13.48
CA VAL A 187 -6.24 -11.15 14.12
C VAL A 187 -5.80 -12.51 14.65
N SER A 188 -6.12 -12.78 15.91
CA SER A 188 -5.87 -14.08 16.54
C SER A 188 -7.15 -14.63 17.13
N ILE A 189 -7.50 -15.85 16.74
CA ILE A 189 -8.67 -16.57 17.26
C ILE A 189 -8.16 -17.75 18.07
N VAL A 190 -8.49 -17.75 19.36
CA VAL A 190 -8.10 -18.80 20.30
C VAL A 190 -9.35 -19.55 20.72
N TYR A 191 -9.41 -20.82 20.37
CA TYR A 191 -10.46 -21.72 20.81
C TYR A 191 -9.96 -22.54 22.00
N PHE A 192 -10.74 -22.55 23.07
CA PHE A 192 -10.53 -23.38 24.24
C PHE A 192 -11.79 -24.19 24.53
N SER A 193 -11.66 -25.49 24.79
CA SER A 193 -12.77 -26.28 25.33
C SER A 193 -12.31 -27.42 26.23
N GLY A 194 -12.98 -27.50 27.38
CA GLY A 194 -12.81 -28.56 28.35
C GLY A 194 -11.55 -28.48 29.22
N ASP A 195 -11.54 -29.31 30.26
CA ASP A 195 -10.39 -29.49 31.15
C ASP A 195 -9.61 -30.74 30.74
N CYS A 196 -8.29 -30.62 30.60
CA CYS A 196 -7.37 -31.73 30.25
C CYS A 196 -7.53 -32.97 31.15
N GLU A 197 -8.09 -32.81 32.34
CA GLU A 197 -8.23 -33.88 33.35
C GLU A 197 -9.52 -34.71 33.21
N THR A 198 -10.56 -34.20 32.54
CA THR A 198 -11.92 -34.80 32.61
C THR A 198 -12.27 -35.69 31.43
N GLY A 199 -11.34 -35.91 30.49
CA GLY A 199 -11.58 -36.76 29.32
C GLY A 199 -12.74 -36.25 28.45
N GLN A 200 -12.87 -34.92 28.33
CA GLN A 200 -13.93 -34.31 27.54
C GLN A 200 -13.87 -34.75 26.09
N GLN A 201 -15.06 -34.78 25.47
CA GLN A 201 -15.18 -35.10 24.05
C GLN A 201 -14.40 -34.06 23.25
N PRO A 202 -13.53 -34.49 22.32
CA PRO A 202 -12.88 -33.55 21.43
C PRO A 202 -13.94 -32.74 20.69
N SER A 203 -13.66 -31.47 20.46
CA SER A 203 -14.55 -30.62 19.68
C SER A 203 -13.75 -29.89 18.62
N LEU A 204 -14.44 -29.65 17.51
CA LEU A 204 -13.93 -29.00 16.33
C LEU A 204 -14.71 -27.70 16.14
N PHE A 205 -13.97 -26.59 16.08
CA PHE A 205 -14.46 -25.27 15.74
C PHE A 205 -13.88 -24.87 14.39
N VAL A 206 -14.72 -24.71 13.38
CA VAL A 206 -14.31 -24.42 12.00
C VAL A 206 -14.68 -22.97 11.69
N VAL A 207 -13.71 -22.15 11.33
CA VAL A 207 -13.95 -20.77 10.86
C VAL A 207 -13.97 -20.79 9.33
N GLN A 208 -15.08 -20.32 8.76
CA GLN A 208 -15.28 -20.28 7.30
C GLN A 208 -14.54 -19.08 6.68
N ASP A 209 -13.99 -19.27 5.48
CA ASP A 209 -13.33 -18.23 4.67
C ASP A 209 -14.26 -17.07 4.24
N GLN A 210 -15.58 -17.27 4.31
CA GLN A 210 -16.59 -16.24 4.11
C GLN A 210 -16.78 -15.31 5.32
N SER A 211 -16.13 -15.61 6.46
CA SER A 211 -16.02 -14.66 7.57
C SER A 211 -15.43 -13.35 7.08
N LYS A 212 -15.82 -12.23 7.68
CA LYS A 212 -15.47 -10.91 7.15
C LYS A 212 -15.18 -9.88 8.21
N ILE A 213 -14.35 -8.92 7.85
CA ILE A 213 -14.07 -7.73 8.63
C ILE A 213 -14.81 -6.58 7.98
N HIS A 214 -15.65 -5.91 8.76
CA HIS A 214 -16.31 -4.67 8.39
C HIS A 214 -15.46 -3.52 8.89
N PHE A 215 -14.93 -2.71 7.97
CA PHE A 215 -14.20 -1.48 8.29
C PHE A 215 -15.08 -0.27 8.07
N ASP A 216 -15.12 0.59 9.07
CA ASP A 216 -15.47 1.99 8.94
C ASP A 216 -14.18 2.78 8.87
N TYR A 217 -13.99 3.57 7.83
CA TYR A 217 -12.75 4.29 7.61
C TYR A 217 -13.00 5.65 6.98
N GLU A 218 -12.08 6.58 7.24
CA GLU A 218 -11.98 7.83 6.50
C GLU A 218 -10.87 7.70 5.47
N LEU A 219 -11.14 8.15 4.25
CA LEU A 219 -10.13 8.21 3.20
C LEU A 219 -9.27 9.47 3.39
N LEU A 220 -8.00 9.28 3.67
CA LEU A 220 -7.01 10.35 3.75
C LEU A 220 -6.77 10.94 2.35
N PRO A 221 -6.46 12.25 2.25
CA PRO A 221 -6.02 12.84 1.00
C PRO A 221 -4.74 12.14 0.49
N VAL A 222 -4.55 12.13 -0.83
CA VAL A 222 -3.29 11.67 -1.42
C VAL A 222 -2.19 12.66 -1.04
N GLU A 223 -1.13 12.16 -0.41
CA GLU A 223 0.10 12.89 -0.15
C GLU A 223 1.22 12.31 -1.03
N ILE A 224 1.93 13.18 -1.72
CA ILE A 224 3.04 12.81 -2.59
C ILE A 224 4.32 12.89 -1.77
N ASN A 225 5.00 11.75 -1.65
CA ASN A 225 6.27 11.65 -0.96
C ASN A 225 6.97 10.36 -1.41
N LEU A 226 8.06 10.50 -2.16
CA LEU A 226 8.84 9.39 -2.69
C LEU A 226 9.46 8.50 -1.59
N ALA A 227 9.48 8.97 -0.33
CA ALA A 227 9.95 8.20 0.82
C ALA A 227 8.98 7.08 1.18
N ASP A 228 7.72 7.22 0.76
CA ASP A 228 6.63 6.27 0.97
C ASP A 228 6.44 5.33 -0.24
N PHE A 229 7.30 5.41 -1.27
CA PHE A 229 7.25 4.55 -2.45
C PHE A 229 7.14 3.05 -2.04
N PRO A 230 6.14 2.31 -2.55
CA PRO A 230 5.38 2.54 -3.79
C PRO A 230 4.09 3.37 -3.65
N TYR A 231 3.80 3.91 -2.47
CA TYR A 231 2.65 4.78 -2.25
C TYR A 231 3.00 6.22 -2.69
N PRO A 232 2.04 6.99 -3.25
CA PRO A 232 0.64 6.64 -3.50
C PRO A 232 0.38 6.08 -4.92
N VAL A 233 1.41 5.62 -5.64
CA VAL A 233 1.25 5.05 -7.00
C VAL A 233 0.38 3.79 -6.96
N ALA A 234 0.70 2.86 -6.06
CA ALA A 234 -0.17 1.73 -5.69
C ALA A 234 -0.76 2.01 -4.30
N GLN A 235 -2.07 1.82 -4.12
CA GLN A 235 -2.83 2.16 -2.92
C GLN A 235 -3.66 1.00 -2.36
N ASN A 236 -4.12 0.06 -3.19
CA ASN A 236 -5.04 -0.99 -2.78
C ASN A 236 -4.29 -2.28 -2.37
N VAL A 237 -4.73 -2.89 -1.28
CA VAL A 237 -4.12 -4.10 -0.72
C VAL A 237 -5.03 -5.33 -0.88
N PHE A 238 -6.34 -5.13 -1.08
CA PHE A 238 -7.30 -6.24 -1.17
C PHE A 238 -7.62 -6.66 -2.60
N GLU A 239 -7.46 -5.73 -3.54
CA GLU A 239 -7.53 -6.02 -4.96
C GLU A 239 -6.23 -5.52 -5.61
N PRO A 240 -5.71 -6.23 -6.63
CA PRO A 240 -4.55 -5.74 -7.36
C PRO A 240 -4.85 -4.40 -8.01
N ASP A 241 -4.00 -3.41 -7.76
CA ASP A 241 -4.10 -2.15 -8.47
C ASP A 241 -3.77 -2.36 -9.95
N HIS A 242 -4.45 -1.61 -10.81
CA HIS A 242 -4.11 -1.52 -12.21
C HIS A 242 -3.30 -0.26 -12.47
N LEU A 243 -2.09 -0.41 -13.01
CA LEU A 243 -1.18 0.69 -13.30
C LEU A 243 -0.89 0.76 -14.80
N LEU A 244 -0.79 1.97 -15.33
CA LEU A 244 -0.29 2.19 -16.69
C LEU A 244 1.20 2.47 -16.68
N ILE A 245 1.95 1.85 -17.59
CA ILE A 245 3.32 2.26 -17.89
C ILE A 245 3.31 2.93 -19.26
N VAL A 246 3.66 4.22 -19.29
CA VAL A 246 3.70 5.04 -20.50
C VAL A 246 5.15 5.15 -20.97
N ILE A 247 5.45 4.60 -22.14
CA ILE A 247 6.77 4.64 -22.77
C ILE A 247 6.76 5.51 -24.05
N PRO A 248 7.91 5.90 -24.62
CA PRO A 248 7.96 6.58 -25.92
C PRO A 248 7.24 5.81 -27.04
N ASP A 249 6.75 6.53 -28.05
CA ASP A 249 6.17 5.91 -29.25
C ASP A 249 7.24 5.15 -30.08
N ASP A 250 8.45 5.69 -30.16
CA ASP A 250 9.63 5.04 -30.75
C ASP A 250 10.57 4.55 -29.63
N TYR A 251 10.10 3.58 -28.85
CA TYR A 251 10.82 3.10 -27.66
C TYR A 251 12.15 2.42 -28.00
N SER A 252 13.14 2.67 -27.16
CA SER A 252 14.45 2.01 -27.18
C SER A 252 14.48 0.73 -26.30
N ASP A 253 15.57 -0.02 -26.38
CA ASP A 253 15.85 -1.12 -25.43
C ASP A 253 15.97 -0.60 -23.99
N VAL A 254 16.42 0.64 -23.81
CA VAL A 254 16.55 1.28 -22.49
C VAL A 254 15.17 1.58 -21.91
N ASP A 255 14.22 2.08 -22.71
CA ASP A 255 12.85 2.34 -22.24
C ASP A 255 12.15 1.05 -21.79
N LEU A 256 12.25 -0.02 -22.59
CA LEU A 256 11.63 -1.30 -22.27
C LEU A 256 12.26 -1.95 -21.04
N SER A 257 13.58 -1.91 -20.91
CA SER A 257 14.27 -2.48 -19.74
C SER A 257 13.99 -1.66 -18.47
N THR A 258 13.91 -0.33 -18.59
CA THR A 258 13.52 0.58 -17.51
C THR A 258 12.09 0.31 -17.06
N ALA A 259 11.13 0.26 -17.99
CA ALA A 259 9.75 -0.09 -17.71
C ALA A 259 9.63 -1.45 -17.00
N ALA A 260 10.32 -2.47 -17.49
CA ALA A 260 10.33 -3.80 -16.87
C ALA A 260 10.96 -3.80 -15.46
N SER A 261 12.04 -3.04 -15.26
CA SER A 261 12.71 -2.90 -13.97
C SER A 261 11.82 -2.21 -12.92
N VAL A 262 11.12 -1.14 -13.32
CA VAL A 262 10.18 -0.46 -12.45
C VAL A 262 8.98 -1.35 -12.14
N ALA A 263 8.42 -2.05 -13.13
CA ALA A 263 7.33 -3.01 -12.91
C ALA A 263 7.73 -4.13 -11.93
N ALA A 264 8.94 -4.69 -12.08
CA ALA A 264 9.47 -5.69 -11.16
C ALA A 264 9.66 -5.13 -9.74
N THR A 265 10.13 -3.89 -9.63
CA THR A 265 10.28 -3.19 -8.34
C THR A 265 8.93 -2.98 -7.67
N MET A 266 7.94 -2.49 -8.41
CA MET A 266 6.57 -2.32 -7.93
C MET A 266 5.96 -3.65 -7.48
N GLY A 267 6.09 -4.70 -8.28
CA GLY A 267 5.64 -6.04 -7.90
C GLY A 267 6.30 -6.55 -6.63
N LEU A 268 7.60 -6.33 -6.45
CA LEU A 268 8.30 -6.71 -5.23
C LEU A 268 7.79 -5.93 -4.00
N ARG A 269 7.58 -4.62 -4.15
CA ARG A 269 7.16 -3.71 -3.06
C ARG A 269 5.70 -3.89 -2.64
N THR A 270 4.87 -4.32 -3.57
CA THR A 270 3.42 -4.54 -3.36
C THR A 270 3.08 -6.02 -3.18
N PHE A 271 4.09 -6.88 -3.00
CA PHE A 271 3.93 -8.33 -2.87
C PHE A 271 3.15 -8.97 -4.03
N GLY A 272 3.28 -8.40 -5.23
CA GLY A 272 2.58 -8.83 -6.44
C GLY A 272 1.17 -8.28 -6.59
N ASN A 273 0.70 -7.41 -5.69
CA ASN A 273 -0.65 -6.86 -5.72
C ASN A 273 -0.81 -5.67 -6.69
N VAL A 274 -0.20 -5.79 -7.88
CA VAL A 274 -0.27 -4.81 -8.96
C VAL A 274 -0.30 -5.52 -10.30
N THR A 275 -1.06 -4.96 -11.22
CA THR A 275 -1.14 -5.35 -12.63
C THR A 275 -0.75 -4.18 -13.50
N PHE A 276 -0.20 -4.46 -14.68
CA PHE A 276 0.34 -3.43 -15.55
C PHE A 276 -0.18 -3.59 -16.98
N ASP A 277 -0.55 -2.46 -17.56
CA ASP A 277 -0.67 -2.28 -19.00
C ASP A 277 0.44 -1.35 -19.46
N VAL A 278 1.16 -1.75 -20.52
CA VAL A 278 2.18 -0.90 -21.15
C VAL A 278 1.58 -0.26 -22.40
N VAL A 279 1.62 1.06 -22.48
CA VAL A 279 1.09 1.85 -23.59
C VAL A 279 2.16 2.82 -24.07
N THR A 280 2.09 3.20 -25.34
CA THR A 280 2.96 4.28 -25.83
C THR A 280 2.41 5.66 -25.47
N ALA A 281 3.25 6.70 -25.60
CA ALA A 281 2.89 8.08 -25.29
C ALA A 281 1.63 8.55 -26.03
N SER A 282 1.47 8.20 -27.32
CA SER A 282 0.28 8.54 -28.10
C SER A 282 -0.98 7.77 -27.69
N GLU A 283 -0.83 6.63 -27.00
CA GLU A 283 -1.92 5.80 -26.51
C GLU A 283 -2.36 6.14 -25.08
N ALA A 284 -1.63 7.01 -24.38
CA ALA A 284 -1.92 7.48 -23.02
C ALA A 284 -3.01 8.55 -23.00
N THR A 285 -4.24 8.16 -23.34
CA THR A 285 -5.38 9.07 -23.46
C THR A 285 -6.02 9.38 -22.08
N PRO A 286 -6.77 10.49 -21.94
CA PRO A 286 -7.50 10.82 -20.72
C PRO A 286 -8.40 9.69 -20.22
N GLU A 287 -9.04 8.95 -21.13
CA GLU A 287 -9.93 7.83 -20.80
C GLU A 287 -9.19 6.71 -20.10
N LYS A 288 -7.93 6.47 -20.46
CA LYS A 288 -7.09 5.48 -19.79
C LYS A 288 -6.57 6.01 -18.45
N LEU A 289 -6.23 7.29 -18.34
CA LEU A 289 -5.54 7.89 -17.19
C LEU A 289 -6.46 8.38 -16.05
N VAL A 290 -7.78 8.49 -16.28
CA VAL A 290 -8.71 9.05 -15.28
C VAL A 290 -8.90 8.16 -14.04
N ASN A 291 -8.76 6.83 -14.19
CA ASN A 291 -9.01 5.85 -13.13
C ASN A 291 -7.78 5.00 -12.78
N THR A 292 -6.57 5.51 -13.02
CA THR A 292 -5.33 4.75 -12.78
C THR A 292 -4.16 5.69 -12.54
N SER A 293 -3.26 5.27 -11.66
CA SER A 293 -1.94 5.88 -11.55
C SER A 293 -1.08 5.41 -12.72
N ALA A 294 -0.14 6.26 -13.15
CA ALA A 294 0.72 5.97 -14.28
C ALA A 294 2.19 6.11 -13.93
N ILE A 295 3.01 5.30 -14.57
CA ILE A 295 4.46 5.34 -14.50
C ILE A 295 4.95 5.78 -15.88
N ILE A 296 5.55 6.97 -15.97
CA ILE A 296 6.01 7.56 -17.22
C ILE A 296 7.51 7.36 -17.31
N VAL A 297 7.95 6.70 -18.38
CA VAL A 297 9.34 6.28 -18.57
C VAL A 297 9.92 6.93 -19.82
N GLY A 298 11.20 7.30 -19.73
CA GLY A 298 12.02 7.68 -20.88
C GLY A 298 12.49 9.13 -20.84
N GLN A 299 13.00 9.59 -21.97
CA GLN A 299 13.53 10.94 -22.13
C GLN A 299 12.45 11.92 -22.61
N PRO A 300 12.49 13.21 -22.21
CA PRO A 300 11.51 14.19 -22.68
C PRO A 300 11.53 14.40 -24.20
N GLU A 301 12.66 14.18 -24.88
CA GLU A 301 12.75 14.35 -26.33
C GLU A 301 12.02 13.26 -27.14
N ASP A 302 11.94 12.04 -26.58
CA ASP A 302 11.34 10.89 -27.26
C ASP A 302 9.94 10.55 -26.73
N ASN A 303 9.60 10.97 -25.52
CA ASN A 303 8.29 10.75 -24.91
C ASN A 303 7.42 12.02 -24.99
N ALA A 304 6.56 12.10 -26.00
CA ALA A 304 5.70 13.27 -26.23
C ALA A 304 4.73 13.59 -25.06
N PHE A 305 4.28 12.56 -24.31
CA PHE A 305 3.44 12.76 -23.13
C PHE A 305 4.22 13.45 -22.02
N LEU A 306 5.45 12.99 -21.77
CA LEU A 306 6.36 13.62 -20.80
C LEU A 306 6.74 15.05 -21.21
N LEU A 307 7.01 15.27 -22.50
CA LEU A 307 7.33 16.60 -23.03
C LEU A 307 6.18 17.59 -22.78
N ASP A 308 4.94 17.16 -22.99
CA ASP A 308 3.75 17.97 -22.71
C ASP A 308 3.65 18.36 -21.23
N LEU A 309 3.95 17.44 -20.30
CA LEU A 309 4.00 17.75 -18.86
C LEU A 309 5.02 18.85 -18.54
N TYR A 310 6.21 18.81 -19.16
CA TYR A 310 7.21 19.88 -19.03
C TYR A 310 6.74 21.20 -19.64
N GLN A 311 6.17 21.18 -20.86
CA GLN A 311 5.69 22.39 -21.54
C GLN A 311 4.59 23.09 -20.76
N ARG A 312 3.70 22.32 -20.11
CA ARG A 312 2.64 22.83 -19.24
C ARG A 312 3.12 23.15 -17.81
N LYS A 313 4.41 22.99 -17.52
CA LYS A 313 5.04 23.27 -16.22
C LYS A 313 4.33 22.55 -15.07
N ARG A 314 4.00 21.28 -15.28
CA ARG A 314 3.33 20.44 -14.28
C ARG A 314 4.31 19.76 -13.33
N LEU A 315 5.55 19.58 -13.76
CA LEU A 315 6.58 18.84 -13.02
C LEU A 315 7.34 19.76 -12.04
N PRO A 316 7.87 19.21 -10.93
CA PRO A 316 8.76 19.94 -10.00
C PRO A 316 10.05 20.44 -10.67
N THR A 317 10.50 19.76 -11.72
CA THR A 317 11.64 20.14 -12.55
C THR A 317 11.22 20.90 -13.81
N THR A 318 12.21 21.55 -14.43
CA THR A 318 12.03 22.25 -15.72
C THR A 318 12.99 21.73 -16.77
N LEU A 319 12.64 21.90 -18.04
CA LEU A 319 13.47 21.51 -19.18
C LEU A 319 14.10 22.75 -19.82
N THR A 320 15.42 22.75 -20.02
CA THR A 320 16.12 23.83 -20.73
C THR A 320 15.98 23.69 -22.26
N ALA A 321 16.45 24.69 -22.99
CA ALA A 321 16.49 24.64 -24.46
C ALA A 321 17.41 23.52 -25.00
N ASP A 322 18.37 23.06 -24.21
CA ASP A 322 19.32 21.99 -24.55
C ASP A 322 18.88 20.63 -23.99
N SER A 323 17.58 20.46 -23.70
CA SER A 323 16.99 19.24 -23.13
C SER A 323 17.54 18.82 -21.76
N LEU A 324 18.19 19.72 -21.02
CA LEU A 324 18.65 19.44 -19.66
C LEU A 324 17.51 19.61 -18.65
N ILE A 325 17.41 18.68 -17.71
CA ILE A 325 16.45 18.74 -16.60
C ILE A 325 17.08 19.51 -15.45
N VAL A 326 16.37 20.53 -14.95
CA VAL A 326 16.84 21.43 -13.90
C VAL A 326 15.87 21.39 -12.72
N GLY A 327 16.41 21.21 -11.52
CA GLY A 327 15.65 21.18 -10.28
C GLY A 327 15.04 22.53 -9.89
N SER A 328 14.13 22.52 -8.91
CA SER A 328 13.44 23.71 -8.39
C SER A 328 14.39 24.78 -7.80
N SER A 329 15.60 24.39 -7.38
CA SER A 329 16.66 25.29 -6.92
C SER A 329 17.49 25.93 -8.03
N ASN A 330 17.10 25.73 -9.30
CA ASN A 330 17.88 26.12 -10.48
C ASN A 330 19.27 25.46 -10.56
N GLN A 331 19.52 24.40 -9.77
CA GLN A 331 20.69 23.55 -9.95
C GLN A 331 20.52 22.73 -11.22
N VAL A 332 21.44 22.95 -12.15
CA VAL A 332 21.54 22.17 -13.39
C VAL A 332 22.06 20.80 -13.00
N ASN A 333 21.23 19.79 -13.20
CA ASN A 333 21.65 18.41 -13.05
C ASN A 333 22.64 18.08 -14.18
N SER A 334 23.59 17.19 -13.92
CA SER A 334 24.41 16.67 -15.00
C SER A 334 23.52 15.93 -16.02
N PRO A 335 23.86 15.92 -17.32
CA PRO A 335 23.07 15.22 -18.33
C PRO A 335 22.87 13.72 -18.04
N ASP A 336 23.76 13.14 -17.24
CA ASP A 336 23.74 11.74 -16.84
C ASP A 336 23.01 11.51 -15.50
N ASP A 337 22.49 12.56 -14.85
CA ASP A 337 21.77 12.44 -13.59
C ASP A 337 20.34 11.96 -13.86
N GLY A 338 19.94 10.87 -13.21
CA GLY A 338 18.57 10.37 -13.26
C GLY A 338 17.62 11.24 -12.46
N VAL A 339 16.35 11.29 -12.85
CA VAL A 339 15.31 12.04 -12.14
C VAL A 339 14.11 11.15 -11.89
N ILE A 340 13.69 11.10 -10.62
CA ILE A 340 12.44 10.48 -10.19
C ILE A 340 11.59 11.60 -9.60
N GLN A 341 10.35 11.72 -10.05
CA GLN A 341 9.44 12.73 -9.50
C GLN A 341 8.00 12.25 -9.54
N GLU A 342 7.19 12.74 -8.62
CA GLU A 342 5.77 12.40 -8.51
C GLU A 342 4.91 13.66 -8.65
N ILE A 343 3.80 13.54 -9.38
CA ILE A 343 2.78 14.59 -9.46
C ILE A 343 1.38 13.98 -9.43
N PHE A 344 0.38 14.79 -9.09
CA PHE A 344 -1.01 14.38 -9.27
C PHE A 344 -1.35 14.19 -10.75
N SER A 345 -2.21 13.21 -11.04
CA SER A 345 -2.80 13.07 -12.36
C SER A 345 -3.60 14.32 -12.72
N ASP A 346 -3.47 14.77 -13.97
CA ASP A 346 -4.28 15.89 -14.48
C ASP A 346 -5.78 15.54 -14.58
N TYR A 347 -6.12 14.25 -14.51
CA TYR A 347 -7.49 13.75 -14.68
C TYR A 347 -8.13 13.29 -13.37
N SER A 348 -7.33 13.10 -12.31
CA SER A 348 -7.82 12.62 -11.02
C SER A 348 -6.91 13.06 -9.87
N ASN A 349 -7.49 13.58 -8.80
CA ASN A 349 -6.75 13.93 -7.58
C ASN A 349 -6.46 12.69 -6.70
N ASP A 350 -7.03 11.53 -7.04
CA ASP A 350 -6.81 10.27 -6.32
C ASP A 350 -5.69 9.42 -6.92
N HIS A 351 -5.17 9.81 -8.08
CA HIS A 351 -4.14 9.08 -8.81
C HIS A 351 -2.91 9.95 -9.02
N VAL A 352 -1.75 9.31 -9.12
CA VAL A 352 -0.47 10.00 -9.30
C VAL A 352 0.25 9.49 -10.53
N TYR A 353 1.12 10.34 -11.04
CA TYR A 353 2.11 10.02 -12.04
C TYR A 353 3.46 9.88 -11.34
N LEU A 354 4.09 8.73 -11.48
CA LEU A 354 5.50 8.52 -11.17
C LEU A 354 6.30 8.67 -12.45
N ILE A 355 7.18 9.66 -12.49
CA ILE A 355 8.02 9.94 -13.66
C ILE A 355 9.42 9.40 -13.38
N VAL A 356 9.90 8.51 -14.25
CA VAL A 356 11.25 7.95 -14.24
C VAL A 356 11.94 8.40 -15.52
N THR A 357 12.80 9.41 -15.41
CA THR A 357 13.31 10.15 -16.57
C THR A 357 14.78 10.57 -16.42
N GLY A 358 15.31 11.15 -17.49
CA GLY A 358 16.68 11.62 -17.62
C GLY A 358 16.87 12.34 -18.96
N ALA A 359 17.95 13.11 -19.08
CA ALA A 359 18.34 13.72 -20.35
C ALA A 359 19.11 12.75 -21.27
N THR A 360 19.47 11.57 -20.77
CA THR A 360 20.18 10.51 -21.49
C THR A 360 19.69 9.14 -21.05
N ASP A 361 19.98 8.11 -21.84
CA ASP A 361 19.70 6.71 -21.51
C ASP A 361 20.33 6.27 -20.19
N LEU A 362 21.54 6.76 -19.91
CA LEU A 362 22.24 6.49 -18.67
C LEU A 362 21.50 7.09 -17.47
N ALA A 363 21.02 8.32 -17.60
CA ALA A 363 20.21 8.98 -16.58
C ALA A 363 18.89 8.23 -16.31
N VAL A 364 18.16 7.83 -17.37
CA VAL A 364 16.92 7.04 -17.23
C VAL A 364 17.18 5.72 -16.50
N THR A 365 18.27 5.03 -16.87
CA THR A 365 18.67 3.77 -16.24
C THR A 365 18.98 3.97 -14.74
N ARG A 366 19.72 5.02 -14.40
CA ARG A 366 20.03 5.36 -13.00
C ARG A 366 18.78 5.64 -12.17
N ALA A 367 17.81 6.37 -12.74
CA ALA A 367 16.54 6.64 -12.09
C ALA A 367 15.79 5.33 -11.77
N ALA A 368 15.66 4.40 -12.72
CA ALA A 368 15.02 3.12 -12.44
C ALA A 368 15.78 2.25 -11.43
N GLN A 369 17.11 2.17 -11.52
CA GLN A 369 17.92 1.41 -10.57
C GLN A 369 17.78 1.93 -9.14
N ALA A 370 17.68 3.25 -8.96
CA ALA A 370 17.49 3.86 -7.65
C ALA A 370 16.17 3.43 -6.99
N LEU A 371 15.09 3.25 -7.75
CA LEU A 371 13.82 2.72 -7.23
C LEU A 371 13.96 1.26 -6.73
N SER A 372 14.81 0.46 -7.39
CA SER A 372 14.99 -0.96 -7.08
C SER A 372 15.70 -1.24 -5.75
N VAL A 373 16.36 -0.25 -5.13
CA VAL A 373 17.08 -0.46 -3.86
C VAL A 373 16.11 -0.65 -2.71
N LEU A 374 16.18 -1.80 -2.03
CA LEU A 374 15.27 -2.24 -0.97
C LEU A 374 15.07 -1.25 0.21
N ALA A 375 15.92 -0.23 0.36
CA ALA A 375 15.78 0.81 1.39
C ALA A 375 16.15 2.20 0.84
N PRO A 376 15.28 2.85 0.05
CA PRO A 376 15.49 4.22 -0.37
C PRO A 376 15.06 5.13 0.79
N ARG A 377 15.84 5.14 1.89
CA ARG A 377 15.47 5.90 3.10
C ARG A 377 16.23 7.21 3.27
N TYR A 378 17.37 7.35 2.60
CA TYR A 378 18.13 8.60 2.64
C TYR A 378 18.05 9.27 1.28
N GLY A 379 17.42 10.44 1.24
CA GLY A 379 17.34 11.29 0.06
C GLY A 379 16.10 11.12 -0.82
N PHE A 380 15.17 10.22 -0.47
CA PHE A 380 13.90 10.04 -1.18
C PHE A 380 12.76 10.90 -0.61
N GLU A 381 13.04 11.99 0.07
CA GLU A 381 12.00 12.83 0.67
C GLU A 381 11.38 13.80 -0.35
N GLY A 382 10.06 13.95 -0.32
CA GLY A 382 9.32 14.90 -1.15
C GLY A 382 8.89 14.35 -2.51
N ASP A 383 8.61 15.24 -3.45
CA ASP A 383 8.06 14.93 -4.77
C ASP A 383 9.12 14.81 -5.89
N LEU A 384 10.41 14.97 -5.55
CA LEU A 384 11.52 14.98 -6.50
C LEU A 384 12.80 14.40 -5.88
N VAL A 385 13.43 13.49 -6.61
CA VAL A 385 14.75 12.92 -6.30
C VAL A 385 15.64 12.99 -7.54
N VAL A 386 16.87 13.46 -7.37
CA VAL A 386 17.90 13.50 -8.42
C VAL A 386 19.01 12.51 -8.09
N ILE A 387 19.37 11.68 -9.07
CA ILE A 387 20.29 10.55 -8.94
C ILE A 387 21.56 10.85 -9.73
N ALA A 388 22.53 11.49 -9.09
CA ALA A 388 23.80 11.85 -9.73
C ALA A 388 24.75 10.65 -9.92
N ASP A 389 24.80 9.76 -8.92
CA ASP A 389 25.57 8.53 -9.00
C ASP A 389 24.85 7.41 -8.26
N PHE A 390 24.90 6.22 -8.83
CA PHE A 390 24.35 5.00 -8.25
C PHE A 390 25.49 3.99 -8.11
N GLN A 391 26.08 3.93 -6.92
CA GLN A 391 27.00 2.86 -6.59
C GLN A 391 26.21 1.73 -5.93
N GLU A 392 26.01 0.65 -6.68
CA GLU A 392 25.59 -0.61 -6.08
C GLU A 392 26.63 -0.93 -4.99
N LEU A 393 26.20 -0.98 -3.72
CA LEU A 393 27.07 -1.43 -2.64
C LEU A 393 27.34 -2.91 -2.90
N VAL A 394 28.36 -3.20 -3.70
CA VAL A 394 28.87 -4.54 -3.90
C VAL A 394 29.42 -4.95 -2.54
N SER A 395 28.65 -5.75 -1.81
CA SER A 395 29.16 -6.46 -0.65
C SER A 395 30.30 -7.34 -1.15
N GLU A 396 31.55 -6.91 -0.94
CA GLU A 396 32.70 -7.82 -1.02
C GLU A 396 32.38 -8.99 -0.08
N LYS A 397 32.20 -10.18 -0.65
CA LYS A 397 31.93 -11.41 0.06
C LYS A 397 33.22 -12.07 0.52
#